data_AF-A0A239B2R8-F1
#
_entry.id   AF-A0A239B2R8-F1
#
_cell.length_a   1.000
_cell.length_b   1.000
_cell.length_c   1.000
_cell.angle_alpha   90.00
_cell.angle_beta   90.00
_cell.angle_gamma   90.00
#
_symmetry.space_group_name_H-M   'P 1'
#
loop_
_entity.id
_entity.type
_entity.pdbx_description
1 polymer ?
#
loop_
_entity_poly.entity_id
_entity_poly.type
_entity_poly.pdbx_seq_one_letter_code
_entity_poly.pdbx_strand_id
1 'polypeptide(L)'
;MIKKFLLLALVVSQLTISCSSEDSPENKPEQPTAEQTLAEQIANIVKQPYSKLSPKDQKVKLEVEANDMLVQLDKSKSSSAIEAMENLNRLLDLSSVDIFNGKNDNEVEDILNVSGVYGIYTWNNADTKWDKTASTTELKFVFPAKKSLTTNNAVFSTKSVSSDIKVKIEDSYVWQTGVTTNDYIFLPTSTDAALTIDNAQVATFTQTAKYSNKKEVPDDFAYKMTLNDGYTWEMNGKKATENTSKATFTYNGKTLLNFNSGSTASIDALIDNDELIQYRGKANGLIQLMDNFIIVADMDLATAAADDAALDKSLVRPDYPNYYDANTNFKAYYTALSAYEKKQSEGIAANFNKNMKLILVSKKDGTKIADIVQHSEKESDDYVSQLPVWNAEGGYWSNNGTGESFSLSYLDEVYYLKFNDNTEVSVATYFSEGFENLQTKFDDFVKAFKK
;
A
#
# COMPACT_ATOMS: atom_id res chain seq x y z
N MET A 1 0.70 -13.16 -16.83
CA MET A 1 1.75 -13.66 -15.91
C MET A 1 2.04 -12.58 -14.86
N ILE A 2 1.10 -12.40 -13.94
CA ILE A 2 1.09 -11.71 -12.62
C ILE A 2 -0.30 -12.07 -12.12
N LYS A 3 -0.46 -13.17 -11.38
CA LYS A 3 -1.77 -13.67 -10.89
C LYS A 3 -1.57 -14.51 -9.63
N LYS A 4 -0.77 -14.02 -8.66
CA LYS A 4 -0.44 -14.78 -7.45
C LYS A 4 -0.08 -13.88 -6.30
N PHE A 5 -1.08 -13.24 -5.71
CA PHE A 5 -0.93 -12.59 -4.41
C PHE A 5 -2.32 -12.36 -3.80
N LEU A 6 -3.17 -13.36 -3.56
CA LEU A 6 -4.42 -13.07 -2.85
C LEU A 6 -4.15 -12.39 -1.49
N LEU A 7 -3.17 -12.85 -0.71
CA LEU A 7 -2.85 -12.22 0.58
C LEU A 7 -2.13 -10.86 0.46
N LEU A 8 -1.18 -10.70 -0.48
CA LEU A 8 -0.40 -9.46 -0.63
C LEU A 8 -1.13 -8.42 -1.50
N ALA A 9 -1.94 -8.88 -2.46
CA ALA A 9 -2.86 -8.05 -3.21
C ALA A 9 -4.07 -7.69 -2.36
N LEU A 10 -4.59 -8.49 -1.42
CA LEU A 10 -5.53 -7.98 -0.40
C LEU A 10 -4.90 -6.88 0.47
N VAL A 11 -3.60 -6.98 0.79
CA VAL A 11 -2.89 -5.94 1.56
C VAL A 11 -2.62 -4.68 0.72
N VAL A 12 -2.40 -4.80 -0.61
CA VAL A 12 -2.09 -3.68 -1.52
C VAL A 12 -3.33 -3.09 -2.22
N SER A 13 -4.31 -3.90 -2.62
CA SER A 13 -5.59 -3.51 -3.24
C SER A 13 -6.57 -2.87 -2.25
N GLN A 14 -6.25 -2.92 -0.95
CA GLN A 14 -7.07 -2.33 0.09
C GLN A 14 -6.40 -1.14 0.80
N LEU A 15 -5.11 -0.88 0.50
CA LEU A 15 -4.55 0.46 0.60
C LEU A 15 -5.13 1.41 -0.48
N THR A 16 -5.79 0.86 -1.51
CA THR A 16 -6.55 1.59 -2.54
C THR A 16 -8.06 1.66 -2.30
N ILE A 17 -8.59 1.10 -1.19
CA ILE A 17 -9.98 1.37 -0.78
C ILE A 17 -10.03 2.76 -0.15
N SER A 18 -10.34 3.72 -1.01
CA SER A 18 -10.58 5.14 -0.81
C SER A 18 -10.94 5.55 0.63
N CYS A 19 -9.97 6.20 1.29
CA CYS A 19 -10.20 7.16 2.35
C CYS A 19 -10.96 8.34 1.75
N SER A 20 -12.05 8.77 2.36
CA SER A 20 -12.98 9.72 1.78
C SER A 20 -13.66 10.48 2.92
N SER A 21 -14.20 11.68 2.71
CA SER A 21 -14.68 12.55 3.81
C SER A 21 -16.01 13.19 3.48
N GLU A 22 -17.01 13.02 4.37
CA GLU A 22 -18.14 13.95 4.53
C GLU A 22 -18.84 13.74 5.89
N ASP A 23 -19.29 14.86 6.48
CA ASP A 23 -19.75 15.00 7.87
C ASP A 23 -21.13 14.38 8.15
N SER A 24 -21.26 13.77 9.34
CA SER A 24 -22.53 13.73 10.10
C SER A 24 -22.25 13.51 11.60
N PRO A 25 -22.87 14.27 12.52
CA PRO A 25 -22.63 14.13 13.95
C PRO A 25 -23.61 13.13 14.55
N GLU A 26 -23.16 12.15 15.34
CA GLU A 26 -24.06 11.55 16.34
C GLU A 26 -23.38 10.84 17.52
N ASN A 27 -23.70 11.38 18.70
CA ASN A 27 -24.00 10.82 20.01
C ASN A 27 -23.39 9.47 20.47
N LYS A 28 -22.73 9.55 21.63
CA LYS A 28 -22.19 8.45 22.46
C LYS A 28 -23.30 7.61 23.11
N PRO A 29 -23.00 6.33 23.40
CA PRO A 29 -23.10 5.87 24.78
C PRO A 29 -21.88 5.06 25.28
N GLU A 30 -21.52 5.38 26.54
CA GLU A 30 -20.81 4.66 27.62
C GLU A 30 -19.55 3.78 27.39
N GLN A 31 -18.56 4.07 28.23
CA GLN A 31 -17.14 3.69 28.17
C GLN A 31 -16.82 2.35 28.87
N PRO A 32 -16.26 1.36 28.16
CA PRO A 32 -15.03 0.69 28.60
C PRO A 32 -13.87 1.71 28.56
N THR A 33 -12.81 1.52 29.35
CA THR A 33 -11.60 2.38 29.33
C THR A 33 -11.26 2.85 27.93
N ALA A 34 -11.33 4.17 27.69
CA ALA A 34 -11.20 4.74 26.36
C ALA A 34 -9.88 4.28 25.72
N GLU A 35 -9.96 3.58 24.59
CA GLU A 35 -8.79 3.31 23.77
C GLU A 35 -8.13 4.63 23.40
N GLN A 36 -6.79 4.69 23.48
CA GLN A 36 -6.04 5.86 23.06
C GLN A 36 -6.26 6.11 21.56
N THR A 37 -6.49 7.37 21.20
CA THR A 37 -6.47 7.82 19.81
C THR A 37 -5.11 7.56 19.16
N LEU A 38 -5.04 7.49 17.83
CA LEU A 38 -3.78 7.31 17.10
C LEU A 38 -2.76 8.41 17.45
N ALA A 39 -3.20 9.66 17.50
CA ALA A 39 -2.36 10.79 17.88
C ALA A 39 -1.79 10.66 19.31
N GLU A 40 -2.59 10.18 20.27
CA GLU A 40 -2.11 9.91 21.64
C GLU A 40 -1.09 8.77 21.67
N GLN A 41 -1.33 7.68 20.92
CA GLN A 41 -0.38 6.57 20.81
C GLN A 41 0.96 7.03 20.24
N ILE A 42 0.94 7.78 19.13
CA ILE A 42 2.15 8.36 18.51
C ILE A 42 2.85 9.30 19.49
N ALA A 43 2.13 10.23 20.13
CA ALA A 43 2.70 11.18 21.07
C ALA A 43 3.36 10.49 22.28
N ASN A 44 2.81 9.36 22.72
CA ASN A 44 3.41 8.55 23.78
C ASN A 44 4.68 7.83 23.32
N ILE A 45 4.68 7.28 22.10
CA ILE A 45 5.83 6.58 21.52
C ILE A 45 6.99 7.55 21.25
N VAL A 46 6.72 8.74 20.70
CA VAL A 46 7.75 9.75 20.38
C VAL A 46 8.53 10.19 21.64
N LYS A 47 7.88 10.16 22.81
CA LYS A 47 8.48 10.50 24.12
C LYS A 47 9.34 9.39 24.72
N GLN A 48 9.34 8.19 24.14
CA GLN A 48 10.16 7.09 24.64
C GLN A 48 11.66 7.42 24.54
N PRO A 49 12.48 6.95 25.49
CA PRO A 49 13.92 7.12 25.40
C PRO A 49 14.48 6.33 24.23
N TYR A 50 15.63 6.74 23.70
CA TYR A 50 16.33 5.89 22.74
C TYR A 50 16.91 4.65 23.43
N SER A 51 17.04 3.60 22.65
CA SER A 51 17.71 2.37 23.05
C SER A 51 19.19 2.63 23.32
N LYS A 52 19.74 1.85 24.24
CA LYS A 52 21.17 1.82 24.56
C LYS A 52 21.94 0.79 23.72
N LEU A 53 21.24 0.01 22.90
CA LEU A 53 21.85 -0.99 22.03
C LEU A 53 22.54 -0.32 20.85
N SER A 54 23.65 -0.90 20.40
CA SER A 54 24.32 -0.44 19.19
C SER A 54 23.46 -0.67 17.95
N PRO A 55 23.67 0.07 16.84
CA PRO A 55 23.00 -0.20 15.57
C PRO A 55 23.13 -1.67 15.12
N LYS A 56 24.30 -2.27 15.34
CA LYS A 56 24.55 -3.69 15.02
C LYS A 56 23.67 -4.63 15.85
N ASP A 57 23.53 -4.38 17.15
CA ASP A 57 22.70 -5.23 18.02
C ASP A 57 21.20 -5.08 17.70
N GLN A 58 20.78 -3.88 17.29
CA GLN A 58 19.41 -3.63 16.83
C GLN A 58 19.08 -4.42 15.56
N LYS A 59 20.03 -4.49 14.62
CA LYS A 59 19.91 -5.28 13.40
C LYS A 59 19.72 -6.78 13.70
N VAL A 60 20.48 -7.34 14.65
CA VAL A 60 20.33 -8.73 15.08
C VAL A 60 18.93 -8.99 15.66
N LYS A 61 18.39 -8.08 16.48
CA LYS A 61 17.02 -8.20 16.98
C LYS A 61 15.99 -8.20 15.85
N LEU A 62 16.15 -7.31 14.86
CA LEU A 62 15.27 -7.22 13.70
C LEU A 62 15.28 -8.50 12.87
N GLU A 63 16.47 -9.07 12.65
CA GLU A 63 16.61 -10.33 11.93
C GLU A 63 15.91 -11.50 12.65
N VAL A 64 16.06 -11.59 13.98
CA VAL A 64 15.39 -12.65 14.77
C VAL A 64 13.87 -12.55 14.63
N GLU A 65 13.28 -11.36 14.76
CA GLU A 65 11.83 -11.21 14.63
C GLU A 65 11.31 -11.42 13.23
N ALA A 66 12.04 -10.96 12.22
CA ALA A 66 11.66 -11.21 10.83
C ALA A 66 11.69 -12.72 10.52
N ASN A 67 12.68 -13.45 11.06
CA ASN A 67 12.71 -14.91 10.97
C ASN A 67 11.54 -15.56 11.71
N ASP A 68 11.22 -15.11 12.93
CA ASP A 68 10.09 -15.64 13.71
C ASP A 68 8.74 -15.39 13.02
N MET A 69 8.56 -14.20 12.44
CA MET A 69 7.40 -13.87 11.62
C MET A 69 7.31 -14.80 10.43
N LEU A 70 8.42 -15.02 9.72
CA LEU A 70 8.46 -15.89 8.57
C LEU A 70 8.17 -17.35 8.93
N VAL A 71 8.62 -17.84 10.08
CA VAL A 71 8.24 -19.16 10.61
C VAL A 71 6.74 -19.24 10.85
N GLN A 72 6.10 -18.17 11.32
CA GLN A 72 4.64 -18.16 11.43
C GLN A 72 3.97 -18.09 10.06
N LEU A 73 4.49 -17.31 9.11
CA LEU A 73 3.95 -17.24 7.75
C LEU A 73 4.06 -18.59 7.02
N ASP A 74 5.17 -19.31 7.18
CA ASP A 74 5.47 -20.56 6.48
C ASP A 74 4.40 -21.64 6.69
N LYS A 75 3.72 -21.61 7.84
CA LYS A 75 2.65 -22.56 8.17
C LYS A 75 1.43 -22.43 7.25
N SER A 76 1.23 -21.28 6.62
CA SER A 76 0.14 -21.05 5.65
C SER A 76 0.28 -21.89 4.40
N LYS A 77 1.49 -22.35 4.06
CA LYS A 77 1.73 -23.27 2.93
C LYS A 77 0.98 -24.60 3.04
N SER A 78 0.63 -25.00 4.27
CA SER A 78 -0.14 -26.23 4.54
C SER A 78 -1.64 -25.99 4.75
N SER A 79 -2.12 -24.76 4.54
CA SER A 79 -3.52 -24.42 4.73
C SER A 79 -4.39 -25.05 3.65
N SER A 80 -5.28 -25.96 4.06
CA SER A 80 -6.26 -26.55 3.15
C SER A 80 -7.30 -25.52 2.68
N ALA A 81 -7.59 -24.51 3.50
CA ALA A 81 -8.47 -23.40 3.13
C ALA A 81 -7.87 -22.57 1.99
N ILE A 82 -6.59 -22.19 2.10
CA ILE A 82 -5.90 -21.43 1.04
C ILE A 82 -5.83 -22.25 -0.25
N GLU A 83 -5.42 -23.52 -0.18
CA GLU A 83 -5.34 -24.39 -1.36
C GLU A 83 -6.71 -24.54 -2.06
N ALA A 84 -7.80 -24.63 -1.30
CA ALA A 84 -9.15 -24.69 -1.86
C ALA A 84 -9.58 -23.37 -2.51
N MET A 85 -9.30 -22.21 -1.90
CA MET A 85 -9.60 -20.92 -2.53
C MET A 85 -8.77 -20.68 -3.80
N GLU A 86 -7.49 -21.08 -3.80
CA GLU A 86 -6.65 -21.04 -5.00
C GLU A 86 -7.22 -21.94 -6.11
N ASN A 87 -7.71 -23.13 -5.75
CA ASN A 87 -8.34 -24.01 -6.73
C ASN A 87 -9.67 -23.45 -7.24
N LEU A 88 -10.47 -22.81 -6.39
CA LEU A 88 -11.71 -22.13 -6.81
C LEU A 88 -11.40 -21.05 -7.86
N ASN A 89 -10.43 -20.18 -7.59
CA ASN A 89 -9.98 -19.17 -8.55
C ASN A 89 -9.52 -19.78 -9.88
N ARG A 90 -8.72 -20.85 -9.84
CA ARG A 90 -8.31 -21.58 -11.04
C ARG A 90 -9.50 -22.11 -11.84
N LEU A 91 -10.55 -22.59 -11.17
CA LEU A 91 -11.74 -23.11 -11.83
C LEU A 91 -12.60 -22.00 -12.45
N LEU A 92 -12.68 -20.84 -11.80
CA LEU A 92 -13.29 -19.62 -12.36
C LEU A 92 -12.51 -19.11 -13.58
N ASP A 93 -11.17 -19.17 -13.55
CA ASP A 93 -10.32 -18.86 -14.71
C ASP A 93 -10.56 -19.82 -15.89
N LEU A 94 -10.82 -21.11 -15.62
CA LEU A 94 -11.07 -22.11 -16.67
C LEU A 94 -12.46 -22.00 -17.29
N SER A 95 -13.46 -21.73 -16.46
CA SER A 95 -14.83 -21.46 -16.88
C SER A 95 -15.35 -20.35 -15.99
N SER A 96 -15.43 -19.15 -16.56
CA SER A 96 -15.96 -18.00 -15.84
C SER A 96 -17.39 -18.27 -15.41
N VAL A 97 -17.69 -17.88 -14.17
CA VAL A 97 -19.06 -17.85 -13.68
C VAL A 97 -19.54 -16.44 -13.77
N ASP A 98 -20.62 -16.29 -14.52
CA ASP A 98 -21.33 -15.06 -14.61
C ASP A 98 -22.19 -14.86 -13.35
N ILE A 99 -21.63 -14.17 -12.37
CA ILE A 99 -22.36 -13.63 -11.21
C ILE A 99 -23.03 -12.28 -11.54
N PHE A 100 -22.86 -11.74 -12.75
CA PHE A 100 -23.39 -10.42 -13.12
C PHE A 100 -24.39 -10.41 -14.27
N ASN A 101 -24.75 -11.59 -14.79
CA ASN A 101 -25.64 -11.75 -15.94
C ASN A 101 -25.08 -11.22 -17.28
N GLY A 102 -23.76 -11.06 -17.39
CA GLY A 102 -23.06 -11.01 -18.67
C GLY A 102 -21.67 -10.40 -18.59
N LYS A 103 -20.63 -11.22 -18.82
CA LYS A 103 -19.30 -10.81 -19.36
C LYS A 103 -18.34 -9.97 -18.50
N ASN A 104 -18.17 -10.32 -17.22
CA ASN A 104 -16.92 -10.00 -16.50
C ASN A 104 -16.22 -11.27 -16.02
N ASP A 105 -14.89 -11.27 -16.09
CA ASP A 105 -14.02 -12.29 -15.49
C ASP A 105 -14.03 -12.09 -13.97
N ASN A 106 -15.00 -12.72 -13.30
CA ASN A 106 -15.18 -12.56 -11.86
C ASN A 106 -14.14 -13.38 -11.09
N GLU A 107 -13.48 -12.75 -10.14
CA GLU A 107 -12.56 -13.39 -9.20
C GLU A 107 -13.28 -13.72 -7.88
N VAL A 108 -12.65 -14.50 -7.02
CA VAL A 108 -13.21 -14.88 -5.71
C VAL A 108 -13.59 -13.66 -4.86
N GLU A 109 -12.85 -12.57 -4.99
CA GLU A 109 -13.05 -11.30 -4.30
C GLU A 109 -14.40 -10.67 -4.67
N ASP A 110 -14.86 -10.84 -5.90
CA ASP A 110 -16.14 -10.30 -6.37
C ASP A 110 -17.32 -11.02 -5.70
N ILE A 111 -17.16 -12.30 -5.35
CA ILE A 111 -18.18 -13.10 -4.64
C ILE A 111 -18.53 -12.49 -3.27
N LEU A 112 -17.58 -11.80 -2.63
CA LEU A 112 -17.77 -11.19 -1.31
C LEU A 112 -18.33 -9.77 -1.37
N ASN A 113 -18.20 -9.10 -2.53
CA ASN A 113 -18.51 -7.67 -2.70
C ASN A 113 -19.85 -7.38 -3.38
N VAL A 114 -20.70 -8.41 -3.53
CA VAL A 114 -21.96 -8.30 -4.26
C VAL A 114 -23.13 -8.77 -3.40
N SER A 115 -24.31 -8.27 -3.74
CA SER A 115 -25.56 -8.67 -3.10
C SER A 115 -26.69 -8.85 -4.11
N GLY A 116 -27.67 -9.70 -3.78
CA GLY A 116 -28.82 -9.96 -4.64
C GLY A 116 -28.53 -10.86 -5.86
N VAL A 117 -27.29 -11.35 -6.00
CA VAL A 117 -26.91 -12.36 -6.98
C VAL A 117 -26.87 -13.71 -6.28
N TYR A 118 -27.84 -14.58 -6.56
CA TYR A 118 -27.94 -15.90 -5.95
C TYR A 118 -27.95 -17.01 -6.99
N GLY A 119 -27.30 -18.12 -6.67
CA GLY A 119 -27.14 -19.28 -7.54
C GLY A 119 -26.25 -20.34 -6.91
N ILE A 120 -26.48 -21.60 -7.26
CA ILE A 120 -25.62 -22.71 -6.83
C ILE A 120 -24.88 -23.23 -8.07
N TYR A 121 -23.57 -23.06 -8.08
CA TYR A 121 -22.66 -23.47 -9.14
C TYR A 121 -21.91 -24.72 -8.70
N THR A 122 -22.12 -25.83 -9.41
CA THR A 122 -21.43 -27.10 -9.13
C THR A 122 -20.44 -27.38 -10.25
N TRP A 123 -19.18 -27.62 -9.90
CA TRP A 123 -18.14 -27.89 -10.89
C TRP A 123 -18.35 -29.26 -11.55
N ASN A 124 -18.36 -29.30 -12.87
CA ASN A 124 -18.42 -30.53 -13.66
C ASN A 124 -17.04 -30.84 -14.24
N ASN A 125 -16.36 -31.83 -13.68
CA ASN A 125 -15.01 -32.20 -14.11
C ASN A 125 -14.95 -32.78 -15.53
N ALA A 126 -16.02 -33.40 -16.03
CA ALA A 126 -16.03 -34.00 -17.37
C ALA A 126 -16.14 -32.91 -18.44
N ASP A 127 -17.03 -31.95 -18.22
CA ASP A 127 -17.32 -30.87 -19.17
C ASP A 127 -16.47 -29.63 -18.94
N THR A 128 -15.68 -29.59 -17.87
CA THR A 128 -14.83 -28.46 -17.47
C THR A 128 -15.59 -27.13 -17.36
N LYS A 129 -16.81 -27.18 -16.81
CA LYS A 129 -17.72 -26.04 -16.68
C LYS A 129 -18.48 -26.06 -15.36
N TRP A 130 -19.18 -24.97 -15.06
CA TRP A 130 -20.07 -24.88 -13.90
C TRP A 130 -21.52 -25.20 -14.27
N ASP A 131 -22.11 -26.19 -13.60
CA ASP A 131 -23.54 -26.48 -13.67
C ASP A 131 -24.29 -25.58 -12.69
N LYS A 132 -25.09 -24.64 -13.22
CA LYS A 132 -25.86 -23.68 -12.43
C LYS A 132 -27.24 -24.22 -12.07
N THR A 133 -27.62 -24.08 -10.81
CA THR A 133 -29.00 -24.24 -10.33
C THR A 133 -29.46 -22.97 -9.62
N ALA A 134 -30.76 -22.69 -9.67
CA ALA A 134 -31.32 -21.47 -9.10
C ALA A 134 -31.26 -21.50 -7.56
N SER A 135 -30.94 -20.35 -6.96
CA SER A 135 -31.05 -20.09 -5.53
C SER A 135 -31.56 -18.68 -5.33
N THR A 136 -32.30 -18.45 -4.24
CA THR A 136 -32.85 -17.14 -3.88
C THR A 136 -32.31 -16.64 -2.53
N THR A 137 -31.40 -17.39 -1.91
CA THR A 137 -30.96 -17.12 -0.52
C THR A 137 -29.45 -17.08 -0.34
N GLU A 138 -28.69 -17.70 -1.23
CA GLU A 138 -27.23 -17.75 -1.17
C GLU A 138 -26.60 -17.91 -2.56
N LEU A 139 -25.37 -17.44 -2.68
CA LEU A 139 -24.49 -17.76 -3.79
C LEU A 139 -23.50 -18.82 -3.30
N LYS A 140 -23.42 -19.94 -4.01
CA LYS A 140 -22.72 -21.14 -3.55
C LYS A 140 -21.94 -21.79 -4.68
N PHE A 141 -20.70 -22.17 -4.38
CA PHE A 141 -19.81 -22.91 -5.27
C PHE A 141 -19.49 -24.26 -4.64
N VAL A 142 -19.68 -25.34 -5.40
CA VAL A 142 -19.42 -26.72 -5.00
C VAL A 142 -18.36 -27.29 -5.93
N PHE A 143 -17.17 -27.59 -5.41
CA PHE A 143 -15.98 -27.83 -6.25
C PHE A 143 -14.97 -28.76 -5.56
N PRO A 144 -13.96 -29.30 -6.28
CA PRO A 144 -12.90 -30.08 -5.66
C PRO A 144 -11.99 -29.17 -4.83
N ALA A 145 -11.64 -29.54 -3.59
CA ALA A 145 -10.77 -28.72 -2.75
C ALA A 145 -9.34 -28.54 -3.30
N LYS A 146 -8.89 -29.43 -4.20
CA LYS A 146 -7.54 -29.43 -4.76
C LYS A 146 -7.56 -29.70 -6.25
N LYS A 147 -6.56 -29.18 -6.97
CA LYS A 147 -6.39 -29.42 -8.41
C LYS A 147 -6.30 -30.92 -8.77
N SER A 148 -5.71 -31.73 -7.90
CA SER A 148 -5.54 -33.18 -8.11
C SER A 148 -6.81 -33.99 -7.85
N LEU A 149 -7.88 -33.38 -7.31
CA LEU A 149 -9.14 -34.05 -6.99
C LEU A 149 -10.17 -33.84 -8.09
N THR A 150 -10.98 -34.87 -8.34
CA THR A 150 -12.12 -34.84 -9.27
C THR A 150 -13.48 -34.93 -8.54
N THR A 151 -13.46 -35.17 -7.23
CA THR A 151 -14.67 -35.16 -6.39
C THR A 151 -14.87 -33.77 -5.82
N ASN A 152 -16.10 -33.25 -5.93
CA ASN A 152 -16.45 -31.98 -5.29
C ASN A 152 -16.67 -32.20 -3.80
N ASN A 153 -15.65 -31.84 -3.01
CA ASN A 153 -15.68 -31.97 -1.55
C ASN A 153 -15.52 -30.63 -0.82
N ALA A 154 -15.36 -29.53 -1.56
CA ALA A 154 -15.36 -28.18 -1.03
C ALA A 154 -16.66 -27.44 -1.38
N VAL A 155 -17.12 -26.60 -0.45
CA VAL A 155 -18.27 -25.72 -0.64
C VAL A 155 -17.90 -24.34 -0.12
N PHE A 156 -17.95 -23.33 -1.00
CA PHE A 156 -17.89 -21.92 -0.63
C PHE A 156 -19.28 -21.32 -0.78
N SER A 157 -19.86 -20.80 0.30
CA SER A 157 -21.18 -20.17 0.27
C SER A 157 -21.11 -18.77 0.84
N THR A 158 -21.83 -17.83 0.23
CA THR A 158 -21.94 -16.43 0.64
C THR A 158 -23.40 -16.00 0.72
N LYS A 159 -23.70 -15.17 1.73
CA LYS A 159 -25.00 -14.55 1.97
C LYS A 159 -24.78 -13.08 2.24
N SER A 160 -25.47 -12.23 1.48
CA SER A 160 -25.27 -10.78 1.56
C SER A 160 -26.59 -10.05 1.78
N VAL A 161 -26.56 -8.96 2.53
CA VAL A 161 -27.68 -8.04 2.70
C VAL A 161 -27.47 -6.85 1.78
N SER A 162 -28.34 -6.68 0.78
CA SER A 162 -28.23 -5.59 -0.19
C SER A 162 -28.41 -4.21 0.44
N SER A 163 -27.59 -3.26 0.01
CA SER A 163 -27.81 -1.82 0.18
C SER A 163 -28.79 -1.30 -0.87
N ASP A 164 -29.12 -0.01 -0.79
CA ASP A 164 -29.81 0.74 -1.84
C ASP A 164 -28.84 1.32 -2.90
N ILE A 165 -27.53 1.13 -2.73
CA ILE A 165 -26.49 1.61 -3.65
C ILE A 165 -26.41 0.68 -4.85
N LYS A 166 -26.61 1.25 -6.04
CA LYS A 166 -26.49 0.54 -7.32
C LYS A 166 -25.26 0.98 -8.06
N VAL A 167 -24.37 0.04 -8.34
CA VAL A 167 -23.22 0.25 -9.21
C VAL A 167 -23.60 -0.14 -10.62
N LYS A 168 -23.21 0.72 -11.56
CA LYS A 168 -23.37 0.50 -13.00
C LYS A 168 -22.12 -0.18 -13.53
N ILE A 169 -22.27 -1.33 -14.16
CA ILE A 169 -21.18 -2.07 -14.80
C ILE A 169 -21.44 -2.07 -16.29
N GLU A 170 -20.49 -1.60 -17.09
CA GLU A 170 -20.57 -1.72 -18.55
C GLU A 170 -20.40 -3.19 -18.94
N ASP A 171 -21.42 -3.78 -19.57
CA ASP A 171 -21.42 -5.18 -20.04
C ASP A 171 -20.92 -5.25 -21.49
N SER A 172 -21.46 -4.41 -22.36
CA SER A 172 -21.10 -4.47 -23.78
C SER A 172 -21.21 -3.13 -24.49
N TYR A 173 -20.26 -2.89 -25.38
CA TYR A 173 -20.24 -1.73 -26.26
C TYR A 173 -20.34 -2.15 -27.73
N VAL A 174 -21.42 -1.73 -28.39
CA VAL A 174 -21.61 -1.95 -29.84
C VAL A 174 -21.09 -0.74 -30.59
N TRP A 175 -19.85 -0.79 -31.05
CA TRP A 175 -19.18 0.35 -31.68
C TRP A 175 -19.89 0.89 -32.93
N GLN A 176 -20.59 0.04 -33.69
CA GLN A 176 -21.33 0.50 -34.88
C GLN A 176 -22.54 1.39 -34.56
N THR A 177 -23.14 1.21 -33.38
CA THR A 177 -24.33 1.95 -32.96
C THR A 177 -24.06 2.91 -31.81
N GLY A 178 -22.88 2.86 -31.20
CA GLY A 178 -22.53 3.62 -30.00
C GLY A 178 -23.34 3.20 -28.77
N VAL A 179 -24.00 2.03 -28.79
CA VAL A 179 -24.88 1.58 -27.70
C VAL A 179 -24.05 0.85 -26.65
N THR A 180 -24.18 1.30 -25.41
CA THR A 180 -23.61 0.65 -24.22
C THR A 180 -24.71 -0.05 -23.44
N THR A 181 -24.61 -1.37 -23.31
CA THR A 181 -25.43 -2.16 -22.39
C THR A 181 -24.75 -2.18 -21.03
N ASN A 182 -25.53 -1.99 -19.97
CA ASN A 182 -25.00 -1.96 -18.62
C ASN A 182 -25.82 -2.88 -17.72
N ASP A 183 -25.10 -3.60 -16.88
CA ASP A 183 -25.66 -4.32 -15.75
C ASP A 183 -25.62 -3.44 -14.50
N TYR A 184 -26.45 -3.81 -13.53
CA TYR A 184 -26.56 -3.11 -12.27
C TYR A 184 -26.51 -4.10 -11.12
N ILE A 185 -25.63 -3.83 -10.16
CA ILE A 185 -25.47 -4.64 -8.96
C ILE A 185 -25.71 -3.78 -7.73
N PHE A 186 -26.24 -4.41 -6.68
CA PHE A 186 -26.32 -3.77 -5.39
C PHE A 186 -25.08 -4.09 -4.56
N LEU A 187 -24.49 -3.06 -3.94
CA LEU A 187 -23.42 -3.27 -2.98
C LEU A 187 -23.98 -3.88 -1.69
N PRO A 188 -23.23 -4.75 -0.98
CA PRO A 188 -23.67 -5.33 0.27
C PRO A 188 -23.47 -4.37 1.45
N THR A 189 -24.47 -4.25 2.34
CA THR A 189 -24.29 -3.68 3.69
C THR A 189 -23.63 -4.68 4.65
N SER A 190 -23.84 -5.97 4.41
CA SER A 190 -23.10 -7.04 5.07
C SER A 190 -22.99 -8.27 4.16
N THR A 191 -21.91 -9.02 4.33
CA THR A 191 -21.68 -10.31 3.67
C THR A 191 -21.13 -11.31 4.68
N ASP A 192 -21.75 -12.47 4.79
CA ASP A 192 -21.26 -13.62 5.54
C ASP A 192 -20.96 -14.77 4.57
N ALA A 193 -19.72 -15.23 4.55
CA ALA A 193 -19.32 -16.38 3.74
C ALA A 193 -18.56 -17.43 4.55
N ALA A 194 -18.68 -18.68 4.11
CA ALA A 194 -18.02 -19.82 4.72
C ALA A 194 -17.47 -20.76 3.65
N LEU A 195 -16.26 -21.26 3.90
CA LEU A 195 -15.67 -22.37 3.15
C LEU A 195 -15.72 -23.62 4.02
N THR A 196 -16.24 -24.71 3.46
CA THR A 196 -16.18 -26.03 4.08
C THR A 196 -15.45 -27.02 3.17
N ILE A 197 -14.73 -27.97 3.76
CA ILE A 197 -14.10 -29.11 3.08
C ILE A 197 -14.51 -30.36 3.85
N ASP A 198 -15.03 -31.37 3.15
CA ASP A 198 -15.54 -32.60 3.75
C ASP A 198 -16.58 -32.31 4.87
N ASN A 199 -17.40 -31.28 4.65
CA ASN A 199 -18.40 -30.72 5.58
C ASN A 199 -17.83 -30.08 6.88
N ALA A 200 -16.52 -29.98 7.03
CA ALA A 200 -15.88 -29.23 8.11
C ALA A 200 -15.65 -27.78 7.66
N GLN A 201 -16.01 -26.81 8.50
CA GLN A 201 -15.71 -25.40 8.23
C GLN A 201 -14.21 -25.15 8.35
N VAL A 202 -13.61 -24.64 7.26
CA VAL A 202 -12.18 -24.36 7.18
C VAL A 202 -11.87 -22.87 7.07
N ALA A 203 -12.83 -22.05 6.63
CA ALA A 203 -12.71 -20.59 6.65
C ALA A 203 -14.06 -19.90 6.82
N THR A 204 -14.03 -18.70 7.41
CA THR A 204 -15.15 -17.76 7.47
C THR A 204 -14.71 -16.37 7.04
N PHE A 205 -15.61 -15.66 6.39
CA PHE A 205 -15.43 -14.30 5.92
C PHE A 205 -16.64 -13.48 6.34
N THR A 206 -16.42 -12.34 6.96
CA THR A 206 -17.48 -11.41 7.33
C THR A 206 -17.10 -10.02 6.87
N GLN A 207 -18.02 -9.33 6.22
CA GLN A 207 -17.86 -7.95 5.77
C GLN A 207 -19.07 -7.13 6.21
N THR A 208 -18.82 -5.89 6.60
CA THR A 208 -19.86 -4.90 6.83
C THR A 208 -19.46 -3.58 6.18
N ALA A 209 -20.44 -2.90 5.58
CA ALA A 209 -20.25 -1.60 4.98
C ALA A 209 -21.46 -0.71 5.28
N LYS A 210 -21.20 0.57 5.57
CA LYS A 210 -22.23 1.60 5.65
C LYS A 210 -21.99 2.63 4.57
N TYR A 211 -23.05 3.03 3.88
CA TYR A 211 -22.98 3.99 2.80
C TYR A 211 -23.87 5.19 3.12
N SER A 212 -23.36 6.40 2.90
CA SER A 212 -24.14 7.64 2.97
C SER A 212 -24.22 8.29 1.59
N ASN A 213 -25.16 9.22 1.44
CA ASN A 213 -25.28 10.10 0.27
C ASN A 213 -25.38 9.38 -1.09
N LYS A 214 -25.80 8.10 -1.09
CA LYS A 214 -25.89 7.25 -2.28
C LYS A 214 -24.56 7.07 -3.03
N LYS A 215 -23.41 7.28 -2.36
CA LYS A 215 -22.07 7.10 -2.92
C LYS A 215 -21.66 5.62 -2.86
N GLU A 216 -20.88 5.19 -3.84
CA GLU A 216 -20.37 3.80 -3.94
C GLU A 216 -19.26 3.48 -2.92
N VAL A 217 -18.67 4.50 -2.31
CA VAL A 217 -17.60 4.35 -1.32
C VAL A 217 -18.19 4.37 0.10
N PRO A 218 -18.03 3.32 0.92
CA PRO A 218 -18.64 3.22 2.24
C PRO A 218 -17.98 4.15 3.27
N ASP A 219 -18.74 4.73 4.19
CA ASP A 219 -18.23 5.56 5.31
C ASP A 219 -17.59 4.74 6.42
N ASP A 220 -18.18 3.59 6.71
CA ASP A 220 -17.61 2.60 7.62
C ASP A 220 -17.45 1.31 6.83
N PHE A 221 -16.28 0.68 6.93
CA PHE A 221 -16.03 -0.64 6.39
C PHE A 221 -15.37 -1.51 7.45
N ALA A 222 -15.74 -2.78 7.50
CA ALA A 222 -15.00 -3.78 8.26
C ALA A 222 -15.02 -5.11 7.53
N TYR A 223 -13.89 -5.81 7.56
CA TYR A 223 -13.75 -7.14 7.01
C TYR A 223 -12.95 -8.02 7.96
N LYS A 224 -13.35 -9.29 8.05
CA LYS A 224 -12.66 -10.30 8.84
C LYS A 224 -12.65 -11.63 8.12
N MET A 225 -11.47 -12.20 7.97
CA MET A 225 -11.25 -13.57 7.53
C MET A 225 -10.68 -14.38 8.69
N THR A 226 -11.21 -15.57 8.93
CA THR A 226 -10.68 -16.53 9.91
C THR A 226 -10.49 -17.87 9.24
N LEU A 227 -9.29 -18.42 9.33
CA LEU A 227 -8.94 -19.75 8.83
C LEU A 227 -8.82 -20.71 10.02
N ASN A 228 -9.26 -21.95 9.84
CA ASN A 228 -9.27 -22.96 10.90
C ASN A 228 -7.87 -23.42 11.35
N ASP A 229 -6.84 -23.10 10.59
CA ASP A 229 -5.43 -23.35 10.88
C ASP A 229 -4.79 -22.29 11.79
N GLY A 230 -5.58 -21.30 12.20
CA GLY A 230 -5.21 -20.30 13.21
C GLY A 230 -4.97 -18.90 12.67
N TYR A 231 -5.00 -18.67 11.35
CA TYR A 231 -4.85 -17.32 10.82
C TYR A 231 -6.13 -16.50 10.94
N THR A 232 -5.96 -15.22 11.25
CA THR A 232 -7.06 -14.24 11.21
C THR A 232 -6.55 -12.94 10.62
N TRP A 233 -7.29 -12.39 9.66
CA TRP A 233 -7.05 -11.07 9.07
C TRP A 233 -8.27 -10.21 9.32
N GLU A 234 -8.09 -9.08 9.99
CA GLU A 234 -9.15 -8.13 10.32
C GLU A 234 -8.75 -6.77 9.79
N MET A 235 -9.70 -6.05 9.21
CA MET A 235 -9.52 -4.66 8.84
C MET A 235 -10.78 -3.87 9.12
N ASN A 236 -10.61 -2.58 9.36
CA ASN A 236 -11.70 -1.63 9.39
C ASN A 236 -11.23 -0.26 8.92
N GLY A 237 -12.13 0.48 8.31
CA GLY A 237 -11.92 1.84 7.87
C GLY A 237 -13.11 2.70 8.29
N LYS A 238 -12.84 3.95 8.63
CA LYS A 238 -13.87 4.92 8.95
C LYS A 238 -13.55 6.28 8.37
N LYS A 239 -14.55 6.89 7.74
CA LYS A 239 -14.55 8.26 7.27
C LYS A 239 -15.05 9.21 8.35
N ALA A 240 -14.34 10.30 8.52
CA ALA A 240 -14.72 11.40 9.41
C ALA A 240 -13.85 12.62 9.07
N THR A 241 -13.79 13.61 9.96
CA THR A 241 -12.80 14.70 9.88
C THR A 241 -11.35 14.17 9.79
N GLU A 242 -11.08 13.04 10.43
CA GLU A 242 -9.89 12.21 10.22
C GLU A 242 -10.33 10.85 9.71
N ASN A 243 -9.85 10.47 8.53
CA ASN A 243 -10.04 9.15 7.96
C ASN A 243 -9.12 8.17 8.67
N THR A 244 -9.66 7.05 9.13
CA THR A 244 -8.88 6.04 9.85
C THR A 244 -8.94 4.69 9.15
N SER A 245 -7.84 3.95 9.20
CA SER A 245 -7.77 2.57 8.74
C SER A 245 -6.96 1.74 9.71
N LYS A 246 -7.49 0.59 10.09
CA LYS A 246 -6.84 -0.37 10.98
C LYS A 246 -6.83 -1.73 10.29
N ALA A 247 -5.72 -2.45 10.38
CA ALA A 247 -5.64 -3.83 9.96
C ALA A 247 -4.80 -4.66 10.92
N THR A 248 -5.17 -5.90 11.15
CA THR A 248 -4.48 -6.81 12.06
C THR A 248 -4.45 -8.20 11.46
N PHE A 249 -3.24 -8.74 11.31
CA PHE A 249 -2.98 -10.11 10.92
C PHE A 249 -2.47 -10.90 12.12
N THR A 250 -3.12 -12.00 12.45
CA THR A 250 -2.73 -12.86 13.57
C THR A 250 -2.61 -14.32 13.18
N TYR A 251 -1.84 -15.06 13.96
CA TYR A 251 -1.76 -16.51 13.92
C TYR A 251 -1.88 -17.06 15.35
N ASN A 252 -2.90 -17.88 15.62
CA ASN A 252 -3.23 -18.42 16.94
C ASN A 252 -3.30 -17.32 18.04
N GLY A 253 -3.91 -16.18 17.69
CA GLY A 253 -4.03 -15.02 18.58
C GLY A 253 -2.76 -14.18 18.73
N LYS A 254 -1.61 -14.60 18.17
CA LYS A 254 -0.39 -13.78 18.13
C LYS A 254 -0.43 -12.81 16.96
N THR A 255 -0.25 -11.52 17.21
CA THR A 255 -0.13 -10.50 16.15
C THR A 255 1.14 -10.74 15.34
N LEU A 256 0.98 -10.84 14.02
CA LEU A 256 2.08 -10.88 13.05
C LEU A 256 2.30 -9.50 12.43
N LEU A 257 1.21 -8.82 12.09
CA LEU A 257 1.19 -7.46 11.56
C LEU A 257 0.01 -6.73 12.20
N ASN A 258 0.23 -5.48 12.60
CA ASN A 258 -0.84 -4.57 12.96
C ASN A 258 -0.56 -3.20 12.34
N PHE A 259 -1.58 -2.59 11.78
CA PHE A 259 -1.54 -1.33 11.07
C PHE A 259 -2.64 -0.45 11.63
N ASN A 260 -2.32 0.80 11.93
CA ASN A 260 -3.27 1.82 12.35
C ASN A 260 -2.84 3.15 11.74
N SER A 261 -3.63 3.67 10.80
CA SER A 261 -3.39 4.94 10.14
C SER A 261 -4.55 5.91 10.31
N GLY A 262 -4.21 7.19 10.21
CA GLY A 262 -5.10 8.32 10.29
C GLY A 262 -4.68 9.38 9.28
N SER A 263 -5.62 10.01 8.58
CA SER A 263 -5.33 11.05 7.62
C SER A 263 -6.41 12.12 7.58
N THR A 264 -5.99 13.39 7.51
CA THR A 264 -6.90 14.52 7.25
C THR A 264 -6.87 14.94 5.78
N ALA A 265 -6.23 14.15 4.91
CA ALA A 265 -6.19 14.40 3.48
C ALA A 265 -7.59 14.21 2.86
N SER A 266 -8.00 15.16 2.02
CA SER A 266 -9.27 15.12 1.30
C SER A 266 -9.13 14.32 0.01
N ILE A 267 -8.95 13.00 0.14
CA ILE A 267 -8.65 12.09 -0.98
C ILE A 267 -9.81 12.00 -1.99
N ASP A 268 -11.07 12.19 -1.56
CA ASP A 268 -12.22 12.22 -2.49
C ASP A 268 -12.06 13.24 -3.61
N ALA A 269 -11.49 14.39 -3.30
CA ALA A 269 -11.41 15.44 -4.27
C ALA A 269 -10.36 15.12 -5.37
N LEU A 270 -9.46 14.13 -5.17
CA LEU A 270 -8.65 13.53 -6.25
C LEU A 270 -9.49 12.85 -7.33
N ILE A 271 -10.65 12.32 -6.97
CA ILE A 271 -11.58 11.68 -7.91
C ILE A 271 -12.23 12.74 -8.80
N ASP A 272 -12.40 13.96 -8.27
CA ASP A 272 -13.09 15.06 -8.94
C ASP A 272 -12.16 16.02 -9.68
N ASN A 273 -10.87 16.09 -9.32
CA ASN A 273 -9.89 16.99 -9.94
C ASN A 273 -8.44 16.44 -9.83
N ASP A 274 -7.73 16.40 -10.96
CA ASP A 274 -6.37 15.85 -11.10
C ASP A 274 -5.27 16.69 -10.39
N GLU A 275 -5.57 17.91 -9.92
CA GLU A 275 -4.59 18.77 -9.25
C GLU A 275 -4.28 18.31 -7.81
N LEU A 276 -3.22 17.50 -7.67
CA LEU A 276 -2.67 16.95 -6.41
C LEU A 276 -2.44 17.95 -5.25
N ILE A 277 -2.45 19.26 -5.51
CA ILE A 277 -2.12 20.31 -4.53
C ILE A 277 -3.24 20.50 -3.49
N GLN A 278 -4.51 20.24 -3.84
CA GLN A 278 -5.67 20.55 -2.99
C GLN A 278 -5.97 19.49 -1.91
N TYR A 279 -5.24 18.37 -1.89
CA TYR A 279 -5.60 17.18 -1.10
C TYR A 279 -4.65 16.88 0.06
N ARG A 280 -3.69 17.77 0.29
CA ARG A 280 -2.64 17.55 1.28
C ARG A 280 -3.19 17.82 2.68
N GLY A 281 -3.03 16.84 3.56
CA GLY A 281 -3.39 16.91 4.97
C GLY A 281 -2.28 16.35 5.86
N LYS A 282 -2.63 15.96 7.08
CA LYS A 282 -1.74 15.18 7.94
C LYS A 282 -1.92 13.70 7.64
N ALA A 283 -0.86 12.93 7.79
CA ALA A 283 -0.87 11.49 7.63
C ALA A 283 -0.06 10.85 8.76
N ASN A 284 -0.76 10.06 9.58
CA ASN A 284 -0.26 9.44 10.79
C ASN A 284 -0.37 7.92 10.64
N GLY A 285 0.60 7.17 11.15
CA GLY A 285 0.66 5.73 11.00
C GLY A 285 1.44 5.03 12.10
N LEU A 286 0.96 3.86 12.48
CA LEU A 286 1.65 2.90 13.33
C LEU A 286 1.62 1.55 12.62
N ILE A 287 2.80 1.04 12.26
CA ILE A 287 2.97 -0.30 11.69
C ILE A 287 3.73 -1.13 12.71
N GLN A 288 3.04 -2.07 13.34
CA GLN A 288 3.64 -3.03 14.25
C GLN A 288 3.94 -4.33 13.50
N LEU A 289 5.18 -4.78 13.58
CA LEU A 289 5.63 -6.10 13.14
C LEU A 289 5.84 -6.97 14.38
N MET A 290 5.15 -8.10 14.42
CA MET A 290 5.19 -9.04 15.54
C MET A 290 4.95 -8.31 16.89
N ASP A 291 5.75 -8.62 17.91
CA ASP A 291 5.59 -8.05 19.24
C ASP A 291 6.57 -6.91 19.53
N ASN A 292 7.66 -6.74 18.77
CA ASN A 292 8.71 -5.82 19.19
C ASN A 292 9.02 -4.68 18.23
N PHE A 293 8.64 -4.67 16.96
CA PHE A 293 8.93 -3.51 16.09
C PHE A 293 7.70 -2.68 15.80
N ILE A 294 7.83 -1.37 15.95
CA ILE A 294 6.86 -0.38 15.48
C ILE A 294 7.59 0.61 14.56
N ILE A 295 6.99 0.88 13.41
CA ILE A 295 7.29 2.04 12.57
C ILE A 295 6.23 3.09 12.86
N VAL A 296 6.67 4.26 13.30
CA VAL A 296 5.83 5.43 13.51
C VAL A 296 5.97 6.35 12.32
N ALA A 297 4.84 6.84 11.80
CA ALA A 297 4.78 7.93 10.85
C ALA A 297 3.90 9.05 11.43
N ASP A 298 4.44 10.27 11.47
CA ASP A 298 3.77 11.50 11.85
C ASP A 298 4.18 12.57 10.82
N MET A 299 3.30 12.83 9.86
CA MET A 299 3.63 13.57 8.64
C MET A 299 2.66 14.74 8.44
N ASP A 300 3.19 15.93 8.20
CA ASP A 300 2.43 17.12 7.82
C ASP A 300 2.69 17.45 6.34
N LEU A 301 1.98 16.76 5.45
CA LEU A 301 2.16 16.87 4.00
C LEU A 301 1.72 18.25 3.47
N ALA A 302 0.76 18.89 4.15
CA ALA A 302 0.30 20.24 3.81
C ALA A 302 1.36 21.31 4.10
N THR A 303 2.03 21.21 5.25
CA THR A 303 3.09 22.16 5.62
C THR A 303 4.36 21.91 4.82
N ALA A 304 4.75 20.65 4.60
CA ALA A 304 5.90 20.31 3.76
C ALA A 304 5.77 20.91 2.35
N ALA A 305 4.59 20.74 1.74
CA ALA A 305 4.24 21.35 0.47
C ALA A 305 4.38 22.87 0.43
N ALA A 306 3.90 23.54 1.48
CA ALA A 306 3.99 25.00 1.58
C ALA A 306 5.44 25.46 1.73
N ASP A 307 6.24 24.72 2.49
CA ASP A 307 7.67 24.99 2.66
C ASP A 307 8.44 24.75 1.35
N ASP A 308 8.14 23.71 0.58
CA ASP A 308 8.76 23.45 -0.73
C ASP A 308 8.39 24.55 -1.74
N ALA A 309 7.12 24.94 -1.80
CA ALA A 309 6.70 26.05 -2.65
C ALA A 309 7.33 27.40 -2.23
N ALA A 310 7.64 27.59 -0.94
CA ALA A 310 8.36 28.76 -0.46
C ALA A 310 9.85 28.70 -0.84
N LEU A 311 10.46 27.51 -0.76
CA LEU A 311 11.83 27.26 -1.19
C LEU A 311 12.00 27.59 -2.68
N ASP A 312 11.14 27.03 -3.54
CA ASP A 312 11.18 27.26 -4.99
C ASP A 312 11.05 28.74 -5.36
N LYS A 313 10.22 29.50 -4.63
CA LYS A 313 10.08 30.96 -4.83
C LYS A 313 11.28 31.75 -4.33
N SER A 314 12.00 31.23 -3.34
CA SER A 314 13.16 31.90 -2.73
C SER A 314 14.45 31.73 -3.55
N LEU A 315 14.51 30.68 -4.38
CA LEU A 315 15.66 30.36 -5.20
C LEU A 315 15.45 30.82 -6.64
N VAL A 316 16.43 31.52 -7.20
CA VAL A 316 16.40 31.94 -8.61
C VAL A 316 17.33 31.02 -9.38
N ARG A 317 16.76 30.19 -10.26
CA ARG A 317 17.54 29.37 -11.18
C ARG A 317 18.24 30.27 -12.19
N PRO A 318 19.55 30.11 -12.44
CA PRO A 318 20.24 30.94 -13.42
C PRO A 318 19.67 30.72 -14.83
N ASP A 319 19.53 31.81 -15.58
CA ASP A 319 19.05 31.75 -16.96
C ASP A 319 20.06 31.02 -17.85
N TYR A 320 19.54 30.22 -18.78
CA TYR A 320 20.38 29.47 -19.70
C TYR A 320 21.17 30.44 -20.61
N PRO A 321 22.49 30.25 -20.82
CA PRO A 321 23.29 31.23 -21.52
C PRO A 321 23.00 31.29 -23.02
N ASN A 322 23.15 32.48 -23.63
CA ASN A 322 22.95 32.66 -25.08
C ASN A 322 24.15 32.11 -25.87
N TYR A 323 23.91 31.10 -26.69
CA TYR A 323 24.93 30.48 -27.54
C TYR A 323 25.46 31.37 -28.66
N TYR A 324 24.77 32.47 -29.01
CA TYR A 324 25.16 33.38 -30.09
C TYR A 324 25.82 34.66 -29.60
N ASP A 325 26.04 34.81 -28.29
CA ASP A 325 26.77 35.95 -27.72
C ASP A 325 28.21 35.54 -27.39
N ALA A 326 29.18 36.20 -28.04
CA ALA A 326 30.61 35.96 -27.85
C ALA A 326 31.10 36.21 -26.41
N ASN A 327 30.37 37.02 -25.63
CA ASN A 327 30.72 37.36 -24.26
C ASN A 327 30.08 36.43 -23.21
N THR A 328 29.32 35.42 -23.64
CA THR A 328 28.67 34.47 -22.74
C THR A 328 29.69 33.71 -21.89
N ASN A 329 29.41 33.58 -20.59
CA ASN A 329 30.27 32.87 -19.65
C ASN A 329 29.60 31.57 -19.14
N PHE A 330 29.81 30.48 -19.88
CA PHE A 330 29.27 29.15 -19.52
C PHE A 330 29.79 28.64 -18.17
N LYS A 331 31.05 28.93 -17.83
CA LYS A 331 31.63 28.53 -16.54
C LYS A 331 30.92 29.19 -15.37
N ALA A 332 30.64 30.48 -15.47
CA ALA A 332 29.87 31.22 -14.46
C ALA A 332 28.44 30.69 -14.33
N TYR A 333 27.79 30.37 -15.45
CA TYR A 333 26.46 29.75 -15.47
C TYR A 333 26.44 28.41 -14.73
N TYR A 334 27.31 27.46 -15.10
CA TYR A 334 27.32 26.13 -14.47
C TYR A 334 27.76 26.18 -12.99
N THR A 335 28.59 27.15 -12.62
CA THR A 335 28.91 27.42 -11.20
C THR A 335 27.68 27.90 -10.43
N ALA A 336 26.93 28.85 -11.00
CA ALA A 336 25.69 29.34 -10.40
C ALA A 336 24.60 28.25 -10.35
N LEU A 337 24.50 27.41 -11.38
CA LEU A 337 23.57 26.30 -11.44
C LEU A 337 23.88 25.27 -10.35
N SER A 338 25.14 24.86 -10.21
CA SER A 338 25.56 23.93 -9.15
C SER A 338 25.25 24.47 -7.75
N ALA A 339 25.42 25.78 -7.54
CA ALA A 339 25.06 26.42 -6.27
C ALA A 339 23.55 26.51 -6.03
N TYR A 340 22.76 26.67 -7.10
CA TYR A 340 21.30 26.62 -7.06
C TYR A 340 20.80 25.22 -6.69
N GLU A 341 21.24 24.18 -7.43
CA GLU A 341 20.83 22.78 -7.20
C GLU A 341 21.20 22.34 -5.77
N LYS A 342 22.37 22.78 -5.28
CA LYS A 342 22.77 22.55 -3.89
C LYS A 342 21.81 23.13 -2.86
N LYS A 343 21.45 24.41 -3.01
CA LYS A 343 20.50 25.04 -2.09
C LYS A 343 19.11 24.42 -2.18
N GLN A 344 18.71 23.99 -3.38
CA GLN A 344 17.43 23.33 -3.58
C GLN A 344 17.42 21.99 -2.83
N SER A 345 18.43 21.14 -3.04
CA SER A 345 18.53 19.84 -2.39
C SER A 345 18.65 19.94 -0.86
N GLU A 346 19.50 20.84 -0.34
CA GLU A 346 19.61 21.10 1.10
C GLU A 346 18.30 21.62 1.71
N GLY A 347 17.56 22.45 0.96
CA GLY A 347 16.25 22.96 1.36
C GLY A 347 15.18 21.87 1.42
N ILE A 348 15.12 20.99 0.41
CA ILE A 348 14.20 19.84 0.37
C ILE A 348 14.44 18.92 1.57
N ALA A 349 15.70 18.55 1.82
CA ALA A 349 16.07 17.72 2.97
C ALA A 349 15.69 18.38 4.32
N ALA A 350 15.87 19.70 4.45
CA ALA A 350 15.46 20.43 5.64
C ALA A 350 13.93 20.45 5.83
N ASN A 351 13.17 20.65 4.75
CA ASN A 351 11.71 20.63 4.77
C ASN A 351 11.18 19.25 5.13
N PHE A 352 11.78 18.17 4.61
CA PHE A 352 11.46 16.80 4.99
C PHE A 352 11.66 16.59 6.50
N ASN A 353 12.87 16.89 7.01
CA ASN A 353 13.21 16.67 8.42
C ASN A 353 12.36 17.52 9.39
N LYS A 354 11.83 18.65 8.93
CA LYS A 354 10.93 19.53 9.69
C LYS A 354 9.51 18.95 9.79
N ASN A 355 9.00 18.40 8.69
CA ASN A 355 7.57 18.09 8.54
C ASN A 355 7.25 16.59 8.56
N MET A 356 8.24 15.72 8.38
CA MET A 356 8.10 14.27 8.39
C MET A 356 8.85 13.69 9.57
N LYS A 357 8.14 12.95 10.43
CA LYS A 357 8.74 12.18 11.51
C LYS A 357 8.46 10.71 11.29
N LEU A 358 9.51 9.99 10.93
CA LEU A 358 9.48 8.55 10.79
C LEU A 358 10.42 7.95 11.83
N ILE A 359 9.91 7.06 12.68
CA ILE A 359 10.66 6.54 13.83
C ILE A 359 10.56 5.02 13.86
N LEU A 360 11.71 4.36 13.99
CA LEU A 360 11.79 2.94 14.31
C LEU A 360 11.80 2.78 15.83
N VAL A 361 10.97 1.89 16.36
CA VAL A 361 10.75 1.72 17.79
C VAL A 361 10.76 0.26 18.17
N SER A 362 11.41 -0.06 19.28
CA SER A 362 11.27 -1.35 19.95
C SER A 362 10.09 -1.28 20.92
N LYS A 363 8.94 -1.83 20.54
CA LYS A 363 7.72 -1.91 21.35
C LYS A 363 7.97 -2.64 22.67
N LYS A 364 8.64 -3.79 22.61
CA LYS A 364 8.90 -4.64 23.78
C LYS A 364 9.84 -3.97 24.79
N ASP A 365 10.84 -3.26 24.30
CA ASP A 365 11.80 -2.56 25.16
C ASP A 365 11.28 -1.17 25.58
N GLY A 366 10.24 -0.65 24.89
CA GLY A 366 9.68 0.69 25.13
C GLY A 366 10.67 1.79 24.77
N THR A 367 11.47 1.60 23.72
CA THR A 367 12.55 2.52 23.33
C THR A 367 12.56 2.83 21.84
N LYS A 368 12.90 4.07 21.48
CA LYS A 368 13.22 4.45 20.09
C LYS A 368 14.53 3.80 19.64
N ILE A 369 14.55 3.29 18.43
CA ILE A 369 15.73 2.69 17.80
C ILE A 369 16.48 3.77 17.03
N ALA A 370 15.79 4.39 16.06
CA ALA A 370 16.34 5.44 15.22
C ALA A 370 15.21 6.32 14.67
N ASP A 371 15.52 7.57 14.34
CA ASP A 371 14.68 8.40 13.48
C ASP A 371 15.20 8.31 12.05
N ILE A 372 14.31 8.43 11.06
CA ILE A 372 14.71 8.63 9.67
C ILE A 372 14.88 10.13 9.44
N VAL A 373 16.05 10.51 8.94
CA VAL A 373 16.37 11.87 8.51
C VAL A 373 16.84 11.85 7.06
N GLN A 374 16.72 12.96 6.37
CA GLN A 374 17.15 13.12 4.99
C GLN A 374 18.35 14.07 4.92
N HIS A 375 19.32 13.75 4.07
CA HIS A 375 20.50 14.57 3.79
C HIS A 375 20.63 14.82 2.30
N SER A 376 21.09 16.01 1.93
CA SER A 376 21.56 16.29 0.57
C SER A 376 22.99 15.77 0.44
N GLU A 377 23.18 14.80 -0.45
CA GLU A 377 24.47 14.15 -0.67
C GLU A 377 24.90 14.29 -2.12
N LYS A 378 26.20 14.45 -2.33
CA LYS A 378 26.76 14.43 -3.68
C LYS A 378 26.74 13.01 -4.20
N GLU A 379 26.22 12.81 -5.41
CA GLU A 379 26.35 11.55 -6.12
C GLU A 379 27.82 11.12 -6.15
N SER A 380 28.05 9.81 -6.08
CA SER A 380 29.40 9.24 -5.95
C SER A 380 30.32 9.57 -7.12
N ASP A 381 29.77 9.86 -8.30
CA ASP A 381 30.51 10.20 -9.51
C ASP A 381 30.26 11.66 -9.92
N ASP A 382 31.36 12.42 -10.05
CA ASP A 382 31.30 13.74 -10.67
C ASP A 382 31.00 13.60 -12.16
N TYR A 383 29.90 14.19 -12.62
CA TYR A 383 29.69 14.35 -14.05
C TYR A 383 30.61 15.44 -14.58
N VAL A 384 31.70 15.02 -15.23
CA VAL A 384 32.64 15.92 -15.88
C VAL A 384 32.13 16.21 -17.30
N SER A 385 31.68 17.44 -17.52
CA SER A 385 31.30 17.93 -18.85
C SER A 385 32.41 18.79 -19.45
N GLN A 386 32.45 18.87 -20.78
CA GLN A 386 33.32 19.81 -21.50
C GLN A 386 32.52 21.08 -21.77
N LEU A 387 33.01 22.23 -21.32
CA LEU A 387 32.35 23.50 -21.60
C LEU A 387 32.34 23.81 -23.11
N PRO A 388 31.33 24.53 -23.63
CA PRO A 388 31.34 24.96 -25.02
C PRO A 388 32.56 25.84 -25.34
N VAL A 389 33.01 25.84 -26.59
CA VAL A 389 34.09 26.71 -27.10
C VAL A 389 33.54 27.67 -28.15
N TRP A 390 33.93 28.94 -28.10
CA TRP A 390 33.50 29.94 -29.08
C TRP A 390 34.02 29.61 -30.48
N ASN A 391 33.12 29.39 -31.43
CA ASN A 391 33.43 29.25 -32.86
C ASN A 391 33.36 30.64 -33.51
N ALA A 392 34.53 31.27 -33.71
CA ALA A 392 34.62 32.60 -34.31
C ALA A 392 34.17 32.65 -35.77
N GLU A 393 34.30 31.55 -36.53
CA GLU A 393 33.88 31.47 -37.93
C GLU A 393 32.36 31.33 -38.06
N GLY A 394 31.75 30.60 -37.13
CA GLY A 394 30.31 30.37 -37.08
C GLY A 394 29.51 31.41 -36.30
N GLY A 395 30.15 32.17 -35.41
CA GLY A 395 29.50 33.14 -34.53
C GLY A 395 28.63 32.49 -33.44
N TYR A 396 29.02 31.33 -32.92
CA TYR A 396 28.29 30.62 -31.86
C TYR A 396 29.22 29.79 -30.95
N TRP A 397 28.75 29.46 -29.75
CA TRP A 397 29.41 28.51 -28.84
C TRP A 397 29.16 27.06 -29.27
N SER A 398 30.22 26.25 -29.40
CA SER A 398 30.13 24.89 -29.92
C SER A 398 30.54 23.86 -28.86
N ASN A 399 29.73 22.81 -28.70
CA ASN A 399 30.06 21.64 -27.89
C ASN A 399 30.82 20.62 -28.74
N ASN A 400 32.10 20.88 -28.98
CA ASN A 400 32.97 20.06 -29.82
C ASN A 400 33.90 19.11 -29.03
N GLY A 401 33.76 19.07 -27.69
CA GLY A 401 34.57 18.23 -26.80
C GLY A 401 35.98 18.74 -26.53
N THR A 402 36.35 19.94 -27.00
CA THR A 402 37.70 20.52 -26.79
C THR A 402 37.73 21.66 -25.76
N GLY A 403 36.64 21.84 -25.02
CA GLY A 403 36.51 22.90 -24.02
C GLY A 403 37.28 22.64 -22.73
N GLU A 404 37.08 23.53 -21.76
CA GLU A 404 37.55 23.30 -20.40
C GLU A 404 36.67 22.23 -19.73
N SER A 405 37.30 21.23 -19.09
CA SER A 405 36.59 20.28 -18.23
C SER A 405 35.98 20.98 -17.02
N PHE A 406 34.70 20.74 -16.77
CA PHE A 406 33.97 21.27 -15.62
C PHE A 406 33.18 20.16 -14.93
N SER A 407 33.35 20.02 -13.62
CA SER A 407 32.62 19.05 -12.81
C SER A 407 31.30 19.64 -12.34
N LEU A 408 30.19 19.02 -12.75
CA LEU A 408 28.86 19.29 -12.22
C LEU A 408 28.61 18.35 -11.04
N SER A 409 28.26 18.91 -9.89
CA SER A 409 27.84 18.12 -8.73
C SER A 409 26.37 17.76 -8.90
N TYR A 410 26.09 16.48 -9.11
CA TYR A 410 24.75 15.93 -8.93
C TYR A 410 24.53 15.66 -7.45
N LEU A 411 23.34 15.99 -6.95
CA LEU A 411 22.98 15.87 -5.56
C LEU A 411 21.69 15.07 -5.46
N ASP A 412 21.65 14.15 -4.50
CA ASP A 412 20.51 13.32 -4.17
C ASP A 412 20.10 13.57 -2.72
N GLU A 413 18.79 13.52 -2.45
CA GLU A 413 18.29 13.49 -1.08
C GLU A 413 18.21 12.05 -0.55
N VAL A 414 19.18 11.68 0.28
CA VAL A 414 19.37 10.31 0.79
C VAL A 414 18.79 10.18 2.21
N TYR A 415 18.11 9.06 2.47
CA TYR A 415 17.57 8.75 3.80
C TYR A 415 18.62 8.08 4.71
N TYR A 416 18.66 8.51 5.95
CA TYR A 416 19.57 8.06 7.01
C TYR A 416 18.81 7.62 8.25
N LEU A 417 19.31 6.58 8.92
CA LEU A 417 18.91 6.22 10.28
C LEU A 417 19.80 6.96 11.27
N LYS A 418 19.20 7.81 12.10
CA LYS A 418 19.85 8.55 13.18
C LYS A 418 19.62 7.87 14.53
N PHE A 419 20.70 7.43 15.18
CA PHE A 419 20.66 6.75 16.47
C PHE A 419 20.93 7.70 17.65
N ASN A 420 20.78 7.18 18.88
CA ASN A 420 20.94 7.94 20.13
C ASN A 420 22.29 8.65 20.29
N ASP A 421 23.36 8.03 19.79
CA ASP A 421 24.73 8.56 19.84
C ASP A 421 25.02 9.58 18.72
N ASN A 422 23.98 9.95 17.95
CA ASN A 422 24.06 10.74 16.71
C ASN A 422 24.84 10.04 15.58
N THR A 423 25.11 8.75 15.69
CA THR A 423 25.54 7.97 14.53
C THR A 423 24.42 8.00 13.50
N GLU A 424 24.79 8.32 12.26
CA GLU A 424 23.91 8.32 11.11
C GLU A 424 24.47 7.33 10.09
N VAL A 425 23.60 6.49 9.54
CA VAL A 425 23.93 5.54 8.47
C VAL A 425 22.83 5.56 7.43
N SER A 426 23.18 5.56 6.15
CA SER A 426 22.16 5.56 5.11
C SER A 426 21.29 4.31 5.25
N VAL A 427 19.99 4.46 5.02
CA VAL A 427 19.02 3.35 5.10
C VAL A 427 19.47 2.23 4.14
N ALA A 428 19.90 2.59 2.93
CA ALA A 428 20.41 1.65 1.94
C ALA A 428 21.59 0.83 2.49
N THR A 429 22.62 1.47 3.06
CA THR A 429 23.78 0.76 3.63
C THR A 429 23.41 -0.05 4.87
N TYR A 430 22.50 0.42 5.71
CA TYR A 430 22.11 -0.31 6.92
C TYR A 430 21.45 -1.66 6.60
N PHE A 431 20.63 -1.70 5.54
CA PHE A 431 19.89 -2.88 5.12
C PHE A 431 20.56 -3.69 3.99
N SER A 432 21.70 -3.25 3.44
CA SER A 432 22.34 -3.91 2.29
C SER A 432 22.98 -5.26 2.59
N GLU A 433 23.35 -5.51 3.85
CA GLU A 433 24.01 -6.75 4.27
C GLU A 433 23.27 -7.40 5.46
N GLY A 434 23.48 -8.69 5.73
CA GLY A 434 22.96 -9.37 6.92
C GLY A 434 21.47 -9.72 6.88
N PHE A 435 20.80 -9.53 5.74
CA PHE A 435 19.42 -9.94 5.49
C PHE A 435 19.29 -10.95 4.35
N GLU A 436 20.40 -11.45 3.78
CA GLU A 436 20.43 -12.32 2.60
C GLU A 436 19.71 -13.65 2.85
N ASN A 437 19.89 -14.22 4.04
CA ASN A 437 19.20 -15.43 4.46
C ASN A 437 17.70 -15.18 4.62
N LEU A 438 17.30 -14.04 5.19
CA LEU A 438 15.90 -13.66 5.34
C LEU A 438 15.25 -13.48 3.96
N GLN A 439 15.92 -12.77 3.05
CA GLN A 439 15.47 -12.57 1.67
C GLN A 439 15.26 -13.92 0.96
N THR A 440 16.23 -14.83 1.05
CA THR A 440 16.12 -16.18 0.47
C THR A 440 14.92 -16.94 1.02
N LYS A 441 14.73 -16.95 2.35
CA LYS A 441 13.60 -17.63 2.97
C LYS A 441 12.26 -16.99 2.56
N PHE A 442 12.21 -15.67 2.43
CA PHE A 442 11.00 -14.95 1.99
C PHE A 442 10.68 -15.26 0.52
N ASP A 443 11.69 -15.29 -0.35
CA ASP A 443 11.53 -15.68 -1.75
C ASP A 443 11.02 -17.11 -1.87
N ASP A 444 11.55 -18.04 -1.06
CA ASP A 444 11.10 -19.44 -1.03
C ASP A 444 9.67 -19.57 -0.46
N PHE A 445 9.31 -18.72 0.51
CA PHE A 445 7.93 -18.59 0.96
C PHE A 445 7.00 -18.17 -0.18
N VAL A 446 7.30 -17.07 -0.88
CA VAL A 446 6.50 -16.57 -2.00
C VAL A 446 6.43 -17.59 -3.15
N LYS A 447 7.53 -18.26 -3.48
CA LYS A 447 7.58 -19.29 -4.53
C LYS A 447 6.66 -20.48 -4.24
N ALA A 448 6.37 -20.80 -2.98
CA ALA A 448 5.52 -21.94 -2.64
C ALA A 448 4.09 -21.81 -3.19
N PHE A 449 3.56 -20.58 -3.26
CA PHE A 449 2.26 -20.28 -3.84
C PHE A 449 2.31 -20.15 -5.37
N LYS A 450 3.52 -20.10 -5.95
CA LYS A 450 3.74 -19.95 -7.41
C LYS A 450 3.55 -21.22 -8.26
N LYS A 451 3.05 -22.32 -7.68
CA LYS A 451 2.86 -23.62 -8.37
C LYS A 451 1.63 -23.75 -9.28
#